data_AF-A0A367YYZ0-F1
#
_entry.id   AF-A0A367YYZ0-F1
#
_cell.length_a   1.000
_cell.length_b   1.000
_cell.length_c   1.000
_cell.angle_alpha   90.00
_cell.angle_beta   90.00
_cell.angle_gamma   90.00
#
_symmetry.space_group_name_H-M   'P 1'
#
loop_
_entity.id
_entity.type
_entity.pdbx_description
1 polymer ?
#
loop_
_entity_poly.entity_id
_entity_poly.type
_entity_poly.pdbx_seq_one_letter_code
_entity_poly.pdbx_strand_id
1 'polypeptide(L)'
;MVAALSLIAEIEFAGGTPQIGPPADINPWDIYVVGYPYWFWTDGPTSLTDSEESLGVEVSLEATATSVTFTTGDGGSVTCDPASAPAWGSSVAPEEPSPSCGYTWERRSATPDHPDATHTVTATTTWEVDWTAGDASGTEVVQRSESVDVVVGELQALVTG
;
A
#
# COMPACT_ATOMS: atom_id res chain seq x y z
N MET A 1 13.00 24.10 13.98
CA MET A 1 11.64 23.53 14.14
C MET A 1 10.74 23.87 12.95
N VAL A 2 10.37 25.14 12.69
CA VAL A 2 9.46 25.47 11.58
C VAL A 2 10.00 25.02 10.21
N ALA A 3 11.29 25.24 9.93
CA ALA A 3 11.91 24.81 8.66
C ALA A 3 11.88 23.28 8.44
N ALA A 4 12.15 22.48 9.48
CA ALA A 4 12.08 21.02 9.39
C ALA A 4 10.67 20.51 9.12
N LEU A 5 9.67 21.08 9.82
CA LEU A 5 8.27 20.71 9.61
C LEU A 5 7.76 21.14 8.21
N SER A 6 8.24 22.28 7.69
CA SER A 6 7.98 22.69 6.31
C SER A 6 8.54 21.67 5.32
N LEU A 7 9.82 21.30 5.44
CA LEU A 7 10.43 20.31 4.54
C LEU A 7 9.74 18.94 4.63
N ILE A 8 9.39 18.47 5.84
CA ILE A 8 8.61 17.21 6.02
C ILE A 8 7.25 17.28 5.33
N ALA A 9 6.61 18.45 5.26
CA ALA A 9 5.34 18.64 4.57
C ALA A 9 5.50 18.74 3.04
N GLU A 10 6.62 19.28 2.57
CA GLU A 10 6.97 19.41 1.14
C GLU A 10 7.48 18.10 0.53
N ILE A 11 8.09 17.24 1.34
CA ILE A 11 8.44 15.90 0.90
C ILE A 11 7.18 15.11 0.67
N GLU A 12 6.96 14.82 -0.60
CA GLU A 12 6.06 13.77 -1.04
C GLU A 12 6.69 12.43 -0.65
N PHE A 13 6.48 11.98 0.59
CA PHE A 13 6.71 10.57 0.90
C PHE A 13 5.68 9.80 0.08
N ALA A 14 6.11 9.16 -1.00
CA ALA A 14 5.25 8.25 -1.72
C ALA A 14 4.79 7.19 -0.70
N GLY A 15 3.49 7.10 -0.43
CA GLY A 15 2.93 5.98 0.34
C GLY A 15 3.22 4.65 -0.35
N GLY A 16 3.59 4.72 -1.64
CA GLY A 16 3.75 3.62 -2.57
C GLY A 16 2.38 3.14 -3.02
N THR A 17 2.18 3.04 -4.33
CA THR A 17 0.92 2.59 -4.90
C THR A 17 0.67 1.17 -4.42
N PRO A 18 -0.53 0.84 -3.90
CA PRO A 18 -0.85 -0.53 -3.53
C PRO A 18 -0.68 -1.46 -4.72
N GLN A 19 0.08 -2.53 -4.53
CA GLN A 19 0.26 -3.59 -5.50
C GLN A 19 -0.38 -4.87 -4.98
N ILE A 20 -1.06 -5.59 -5.88
CA ILE A 20 -1.84 -6.78 -5.53
C ILE A 20 -1.48 -7.89 -6.53
N GLY A 21 -1.00 -9.01 -5.99
CA GLY A 21 -0.52 -10.16 -6.75
C GLY A 21 -1.24 -11.46 -6.37
N PRO A 22 -1.48 -12.39 -7.31
CA PRO A 22 -1.31 -12.22 -8.75
C PRO A 22 -2.20 -11.10 -9.33
N PRO A 23 -1.77 -10.44 -10.41
CA PRO A 23 -2.53 -9.34 -11.00
C PRO A 23 -3.77 -9.85 -11.74
N ALA A 24 -4.79 -9.00 -11.87
CA ALA A 24 -6.09 -9.41 -12.41
C ALA A 24 -6.03 -9.89 -13.88
N ASP A 25 -5.08 -9.39 -14.66
CA ASP A 25 -4.92 -9.66 -16.10
C ASP A 25 -4.36 -11.06 -16.42
N ILE A 26 -3.97 -11.85 -15.41
CA ILE A 26 -3.52 -13.23 -15.64
C ILE A 26 -4.66 -14.23 -15.83
N ASN A 27 -5.91 -13.79 -15.65
CA ASN A 27 -7.09 -14.63 -15.83
C ASN A 27 -8.04 -14.01 -16.88
N PRO A 28 -8.86 -14.81 -17.58
CA PRO A 28 -9.61 -14.35 -18.75
C PRO A 28 -10.78 -13.39 -18.44
N TRP A 29 -11.01 -13.09 -17.16
CA TRP A 29 -12.07 -12.17 -16.73
C TRP A 29 -11.51 -10.80 -16.30
N ASP A 30 -10.19 -10.62 -16.22
CA ASP A 30 -9.54 -9.39 -15.76
C ASP A 30 -10.02 -8.93 -14.36
N ILE A 31 -10.25 -9.88 -13.45
CA ILE A 31 -10.73 -9.61 -12.08
C ILE A 31 -9.89 -10.28 -11.00
N TYR A 32 -10.00 -9.77 -9.78
CA TYR A 32 -9.67 -10.51 -8.57
C TYR A 32 -10.84 -11.44 -8.19
N VAL A 33 -10.56 -12.56 -7.54
CA VAL A 33 -11.52 -13.65 -7.29
C VAL A 33 -11.69 -13.87 -5.79
N VAL A 34 -12.94 -13.93 -5.34
CA VAL A 34 -13.30 -14.29 -3.96
C VAL A 34 -12.65 -15.63 -3.56
N GLY A 35 -12.10 -15.69 -2.34
CA GLY A 35 -11.50 -16.90 -1.78
C GLY A 35 -10.04 -17.15 -2.21
N TYR A 36 -9.46 -16.29 -3.05
CA TYR A 36 -8.08 -16.42 -3.50
C TYR A 36 -7.09 -15.70 -2.55
N PRO A 37 -5.88 -16.24 -2.31
CA PRO A 37 -4.91 -15.64 -1.40
C PRO A 37 -4.02 -14.62 -2.11
N TYR A 38 -4.41 -13.35 -2.09
CA TYR A 38 -3.66 -12.28 -2.73
C TYR A 38 -2.52 -11.76 -1.85
N TRP A 39 -1.41 -11.41 -2.48
CA TRP A 39 -0.23 -10.78 -1.90
C TRP A 39 -0.36 -9.27 -2.03
N PHE A 40 0.04 -8.54 -1.01
CA PHE A 40 -0.01 -7.08 -0.97
C PHE A 40 1.39 -6.52 -0.71
N TRP A 41 1.76 -5.46 -1.43
CA TRP A 41 2.97 -4.68 -1.19
C TRP A 41 2.80 -3.27 -1.76
N THR A 42 3.82 -2.43 -1.62
CA THR A 42 3.85 -1.11 -2.27
C THR A 42 5.07 -1.03 -3.19
N ASP A 43 4.97 -0.24 -4.25
CA ASP A 43 6.08 -0.03 -5.21
C ASP A 43 7.03 1.12 -4.82
N GLY A 44 6.79 1.75 -3.67
CA GLY A 44 7.55 2.89 -3.16
C GLY A 44 8.83 2.50 -2.41
N PRO A 45 9.70 3.49 -2.12
CA PRO A 45 10.85 3.27 -1.27
C PRO A 45 10.41 2.96 0.17
N THR A 46 11.27 2.29 0.93
CA THR A 46 11.08 2.06 2.38
C THR A 46 11.97 2.96 3.24
N SER A 47 12.86 3.72 2.61
CA SER A 47 13.63 4.78 3.23
C SER A 47 13.96 5.89 2.23
N LEU A 48 14.12 7.11 2.71
CA LEU A 48 14.63 8.23 1.92
C LEU A 48 15.43 9.19 2.79
N THR A 49 16.25 9.99 2.12
CA THR A 49 16.96 11.10 2.74
C THR A 49 16.73 12.32 1.88
N ASP A 50 16.54 13.47 2.51
CA ASP A 50 16.42 14.74 1.81
C ASP A 50 17.08 15.86 2.62
N SER A 51 17.46 16.94 1.94
CA SER A 51 18.07 18.09 2.60
C SER A 51 17.81 19.38 1.83
N GLU A 52 17.48 20.45 2.55
CA GLU A 52 17.25 21.76 1.97
C GLU A 52 17.86 22.86 2.86
N GLU A 53 18.35 23.94 2.26
CA GLU A 53 18.68 25.16 3.00
C GLU A 53 17.47 26.09 3.03
N SER A 54 17.01 26.42 4.23
CA SER A 54 15.91 27.36 4.45
C SER A 54 16.32 28.44 5.44
N LEU A 55 16.19 29.71 5.02
CA LEU A 55 16.56 30.89 5.82
C LEU A 55 18.01 30.85 6.36
N GLY A 56 18.95 30.28 5.60
CA GLY A 56 20.36 30.14 5.98
C GLY A 56 20.62 29.04 7.02
N VAL A 57 19.68 28.11 7.19
CA VAL A 57 19.81 26.91 8.03
C VAL A 57 19.69 25.68 7.13
N GLU A 58 20.70 24.82 7.16
CA GLU A 58 20.62 23.50 6.53
C GLU A 58 19.68 22.60 7.35
N VAL A 59 18.72 22.02 6.66
CA VAL A 59 17.77 21.03 7.18
C VAL A 59 18.07 19.71 6.51
N SER A 60 18.20 18.64 7.29
CA SER A 60 18.39 17.27 6.77
C SER A 60 17.36 16.34 7.39
N LEU A 61 16.84 15.41 6.58
CA LEU A 61 15.80 14.45 6.94
C LEU A 61 16.22 13.05 6.54
N GLU A 62 15.97 12.08 7.42
CA GLU A 62 16.05 10.65 7.14
C GLU A 62 14.71 10.02 7.52
N ALA A 63 13.99 9.48 6.54
CA ALA A 63 12.69 8.87 6.78
C ALA A 63 12.74 7.36 6.50
N THR A 64 12.10 6.59 7.37
CA THR A 64 11.96 5.14 7.27
C THR A 64 10.50 4.73 7.36
N ALA A 65 10.02 3.93 6.41
CA ALA A 65 8.70 3.35 6.44
C ALA A 65 8.67 2.22 7.48
N THR A 66 7.88 2.40 8.54
CA THR A 66 7.84 1.47 9.68
C THR A 66 6.68 0.49 9.61
N SER A 67 5.61 0.85 8.89
CA SER A 67 4.47 -0.04 8.64
C SER A 67 3.67 0.42 7.44
N VAL A 68 2.98 -0.51 6.79
CA VAL A 68 1.94 -0.21 5.81
C VAL A 68 0.68 -0.99 6.16
N THR A 69 -0.47 -0.30 6.22
CA THR A 69 -1.78 -0.92 6.38
C THR A 69 -2.57 -0.79 5.10
N PHE A 70 -2.99 -1.92 4.53
CA PHE A 70 -3.92 -1.99 3.41
C PHE A 70 -5.33 -2.15 3.96
N THR A 71 -6.20 -1.18 3.69
CA THR A 71 -7.66 -1.40 3.84
C THR A 71 -8.21 -1.84 2.49
N THR A 72 -9.12 -2.82 2.48
CA THR A 72 -9.41 -3.62 1.28
C THR A 72 -10.74 -3.30 0.62
N GLY A 73 -11.44 -2.26 1.08
CA GLY A 73 -12.71 -1.79 0.52
C GLY A 73 -13.95 -2.66 0.84
N ASP A 74 -13.76 -3.86 1.40
CA ASP A 74 -14.82 -4.77 1.86
C ASP A 74 -15.00 -4.76 3.40
N GLY A 75 -14.28 -3.86 4.08
CA GLY A 75 -14.25 -3.74 5.54
C GLY A 75 -13.08 -4.48 6.21
N GLY A 76 -12.28 -5.22 5.44
CA GLY A 76 -11.06 -5.85 5.93
C GLY A 76 -9.82 -4.94 5.90
N SER A 77 -8.74 -5.44 6.50
CA SER A 77 -7.43 -4.82 6.43
C SER A 77 -6.30 -5.80 6.73
N VAL A 78 -5.11 -5.54 6.20
CA VAL A 78 -3.87 -6.23 6.58
C VAL A 78 -2.76 -5.21 6.83
N THR A 79 -1.97 -5.39 7.89
CA THR A 79 -0.81 -4.54 8.20
C THR A 79 0.45 -5.34 8.00
N CYS A 80 1.41 -4.75 7.30
CA CYS A 80 2.64 -5.39 6.88
C CYS A 80 3.84 -4.50 7.20
N ASP A 81 5.00 -5.13 7.33
CA ASP A 81 6.28 -4.44 7.31
C ASP A 81 6.67 -4.18 5.85
N PRO A 82 6.75 -2.91 5.40
CA PRO A 82 7.06 -2.59 4.02
C PRO A 82 8.47 -3.03 3.59
N ALA A 83 9.44 -3.13 4.52
CA ALA A 83 10.81 -3.55 4.22
C ALA A 83 10.94 -5.06 3.97
N SER A 84 9.99 -5.86 4.46
CA SER A 84 10.03 -7.32 4.35
C SER A 84 8.82 -7.93 3.63
N ALA A 85 7.81 -7.14 3.26
CA ALA A 85 6.69 -7.57 2.45
C ALA A 85 7.18 -8.05 1.07
N PRO A 86 7.02 -9.33 0.72
CA PRO A 86 7.52 -9.84 -0.55
C PRO A 86 6.63 -9.40 -1.70
N ALA A 87 7.25 -8.96 -2.80
CA ALA A 87 6.54 -8.76 -4.05
C ALA A 87 6.20 -10.12 -4.69
N TRP A 88 4.96 -10.26 -5.16
CA TRP A 88 4.59 -11.43 -5.96
C TRP A 88 5.30 -11.36 -7.32
N GLY A 89 5.74 -12.51 -7.82
CA GLY A 89 6.33 -12.64 -9.15
C GLY A 89 5.77 -13.85 -9.88
N SER A 90 5.84 -13.85 -11.21
CA SER A 90 5.25 -14.91 -12.06
C SER A 90 5.82 -16.32 -11.86
N SER A 91 6.90 -16.47 -11.09
CA SER A 91 7.45 -17.76 -10.67
C SER A 91 6.73 -18.37 -9.47
N VAL A 92 5.94 -17.58 -8.74
CA VAL A 92 5.13 -18.01 -7.60
C VAL A 92 3.81 -18.57 -8.14
N ALA A 93 3.40 -19.74 -7.66
CA ALA A 93 2.10 -20.28 -8.02
C ALA A 93 1.01 -19.27 -7.62
N PRO A 94 0.06 -18.94 -8.51
CA PRO A 94 -1.00 -17.97 -8.20
C PRO A 94 -1.74 -18.26 -6.88
N GLU A 95 -1.92 -19.54 -6.53
CA GLU A 95 -2.65 -20.00 -5.34
C GLU A 95 -1.79 -20.10 -4.06
N GLU A 96 -0.49 -19.82 -4.16
CA GLU A 96 0.40 -19.83 -3.00
C GLU A 96 0.13 -18.60 -2.13
N PRO A 97 -0.14 -18.75 -0.83
CA PRO A 97 -0.36 -17.61 0.05
C PRO A 97 0.93 -16.82 0.33
N SER A 98 0.78 -15.51 0.51
CA SER A 98 1.90 -14.66 0.95
C SER A 98 2.40 -15.11 2.33
N PRO A 99 3.73 -15.20 2.53
CA PRO A 99 4.29 -15.62 3.82
C PRO A 99 4.11 -14.58 4.93
N SER A 100 3.84 -13.31 4.60
CA SER A 100 3.74 -12.23 5.59
C SER A 100 2.69 -11.16 5.30
N CYS A 101 2.39 -10.89 4.03
CA CYS A 101 1.49 -9.80 3.64
C CYS A 101 0.48 -10.28 2.60
N GLY A 102 -0.60 -10.91 3.08
CA GLY A 102 -1.65 -11.45 2.22
C GLY A 102 -3.05 -11.18 2.74
N TYR A 103 -4.01 -11.16 1.82
CA TYR A 103 -5.41 -10.96 2.10
C TYR A 103 -6.29 -11.79 1.15
N THR A 104 -7.43 -12.23 1.64
CA THR A 104 -8.44 -12.95 0.87
C THR A 104 -9.77 -12.23 0.98
N TRP A 105 -10.29 -11.76 -0.15
CA TRP A 105 -11.65 -11.22 -0.20
C TRP A 105 -12.66 -12.34 -0.04
N GLU A 106 -13.64 -12.13 0.86
CA GLU A 106 -14.74 -13.07 1.08
C GLU A 106 -16.00 -12.69 0.31
N ARG A 107 -16.04 -11.49 -0.27
CA ARG A 107 -17.21 -10.93 -0.95
C ARG A 107 -16.79 -10.29 -2.26
N ARG A 108 -17.66 -10.41 -3.25
CA ARG A 108 -17.53 -9.67 -4.50
C ARG A 108 -17.85 -8.19 -4.28
N SER A 109 -17.26 -7.35 -5.11
CA SER A 109 -17.47 -5.90 -5.15
C SER A 109 -18.85 -5.51 -5.68
N ALA A 110 -19.34 -6.20 -6.71
CA ALA A 110 -20.65 -5.94 -7.32
C ALA A 110 -21.84 -6.30 -6.39
N THR A 111 -22.79 -5.38 -6.27
CA THR A 111 -24.06 -5.57 -5.53
C THR A 111 -25.25 -5.52 -6.50
N PRO A 112 -26.45 -6.00 -6.10
CA PRO A 112 -27.65 -5.90 -6.95
C PRO A 112 -27.96 -4.47 -7.41
N ASP A 113 -27.72 -3.47 -6.56
CA ASP A 113 -27.98 -2.06 -6.84
C ASP A 113 -26.79 -1.36 -7.54
N HIS A 114 -25.59 -1.91 -7.40
CA HIS A 114 -24.35 -1.39 -7.99
C HIS A 114 -23.55 -2.52 -8.66
N PRO A 115 -23.93 -2.90 -9.90
CA PRO A 115 -23.27 -4.01 -10.61
C PRO A 115 -21.83 -3.71 -11.01
N ASP A 116 -21.47 -2.43 -11.16
CA ASP A 116 -20.13 -1.96 -11.55
C ASP A 116 -19.28 -1.51 -10.35
N ALA A 117 -19.69 -1.82 -9.12
CA ALA A 117 -18.96 -1.43 -7.91
C ALA A 117 -17.58 -2.11 -7.82
N THR A 118 -16.60 -1.37 -7.29
CA THR A 118 -15.24 -1.82 -7.00
C THR A 118 -14.99 -1.85 -5.49
N HIS A 119 -13.92 -2.53 -5.09
CA HIS A 119 -13.31 -2.31 -3.79
C HIS A 119 -12.14 -1.34 -3.93
N THR A 120 -12.15 -0.26 -3.15
CA THR A 120 -11.00 0.64 -3.06
C THR A 120 -9.99 0.09 -2.06
N VAL A 121 -8.84 -0.34 -2.55
CA VAL A 121 -7.71 -0.73 -1.72
C VAL A 121 -6.88 0.50 -1.42
N THR A 122 -6.75 0.86 -0.15
CA THR A 122 -5.92 1.99 0.30
C THR A 122 -4.74 1.47 1.10
N ALA A 123 -3.52 1.70 0.60
CA ALA A 123 -2.29 1.54 1.38
C ALA A 123 -2.09 2.80 2.22
N THR A 124 -1.84 2.66 3.51
CA THR A 124 -1.46 3.76 4.40
C THR A 124 -0.13 3.41 5.03
N THR A 125 0.92 4.10 4.58
CA THR A 125 2.29 3.89 5.03
C THR A 125 2.61 4.88 6.14
N THR A 126 3.08 4.37 7.27
CA THR A 126 3.57 5.15 8.41
C THR A 126 5.08 5.29 8.29
N TRP A 127 5.55 6.52 8.34
CA TRP A 127 6.94 6.93 8.24
C TRP A 127 7.39 7.51 9.57
N GLU A 128 8.56 7.09 10.04
CA GLU A 128 9.32 7.77 11.08
C GLU A 128 10.38 8.63 10.39
N VAL A 129 10.43 9.92 10.73
CA VAL A 129 11.29 10.92 10.08
C VAL A 129 12.18 11.57 11.13
N ASP A 130 13.46 11.21 11.11
CA ASP A 130 14.49 11.87 11.89
C ASP A 130 14.99 13.11 11.16
N TRP A 131 15.16 14.21 11.89
CA TRP A 131 15.52 15.49 11.29
C TRP A 131 16.55 16.28 12.08
N THR A 132 17.34 17.08 11.36
CA THR A 132 18.20 18.12 11.91
C THR A 132 17.93 19.46 11.22
N ALA A 133 18.08 20.55 11.95
CA ALA A 133 17.96 21.92 11.44
C ALA A 133 18.85 22.85 12.27
N GLY A 134 20.07 23.11 11.80
CA GLY A 134 21.11 23.78 12.58
C GLY A 134 21.43 22.98 13.86
N ASP A 135 21.35 23.61 15.02
CA ASP A 135 21.61 22.97 16.32
C ASP A 135 20.42 22.17 16.89
N ALA A 136 19.29 22.12 16.17
CA ALA A 136 18.08 21.42 16.60
C ALA A 136 17.92 20.08 15.87
N SER A 137 17.30 19.11 16.54
CA SER A 137 16.95 17.81 15.95
C SER A 137 15.65 17.26 16.56
N GLY A 138 15.05 16.27 15.90
CA GLY A 138 13.86 15.59 16.40
C GLY A 138 13.44 14.41 15.52
N THR A 139 12.32 13.79 15.90
CA THR A 139 11.70 12.69 15.18
C THR A 139 10.21 13.00 15.04
N GLU A 140 9.66 12.81 13.85
CA GLU A 140 8.23 13.00 13.55
C GLU A 140 7.64 11.74 12.93
N VAL A 141 6.37 11.46 13.22
CA VAL A 141 5.64 10.35 12.59
C VAL A 141 4.64 10.92 11.58
N VAL A 142 4.72 10.42 10.36
CA VAL A 142 3.92 10.91 9.23
C VAL A 142 3.22 9.74 8.55
N GLN A 143 1.98 9.94 8.12
CA GLN A 143 1.25 8.95 7.32
C GLN A 143 0.99 9.46 5.92
N ARG A 144 1.06 8.55 4.95
CA ARG A 144 0.74 8.80 3.54
C ARG A 144 -0.06 7.64 2.98
N SER A 145 -1.02 7.97 2.14
CA SER A 145 -1.94 6.98 1.58
C SER A 145 -2.05 7.10 0.08
N GLU A 146 -2.10 5.95 -0.56
CA GLU A 146 -2.29 5.77 -2.00
C GLU A 146 -3.40 4.73 -2.20
N SER A 147 -4.11 4.77 -3.32
CA SER A 147 -5.28 3.90 -3.53
C SER A 147 -5.38 3.36 -4.95
N VAL A 148 -5.93 2.15 -5.05
CA VAL A 148 -6.31 1.52 -6.32
C VAL A 148 -7.70 0.92 -6.19
N ASP A 149 -8.52 1.07 -7.23
CA ASP A 149 -9.81 0.41 -7.31
C ASP A 149 -9.66 -0.94 -8.01
N VAL A 150 -10.22 -1.98 -7.40
CA VAL A 150 -10.18 -3.35 -7.93
C VAL A 150 -11.57 -3.94 -8.07
N VAL A 151 -11.78 -4.68 -9.15
CA VAL A 151 -12.97 -5.50 -9.33
C VAL A 151 -12.70 -6.87 -8.71
N VAL A 152 -13.46 -7.19 -7.67
CA VAL A 152 -13.49 -8.54 -7.08
C VAL A 152 -14.78 -9.22 -7.47
N GLY A 153 -14.69 -10.37 -8.13
CA GLY A 153 -15.82 -11.19 -8.56
C GLY A 153 -15.83 -12.58 -7.91
N GLU A 154 -16.96 -13.26 -8.02
CA GLU A 154 -17.12 -14.64 -7.57
C GLU A 154 -17.33 -15.53 -8.80
N LEU A 155 -16.50 -16.57 -8.94
CA LEU A 155 -16.65 -17.54 -10.03
C LEU A 155 -17.67 -18.60 -9.61
N GLN A 156 -18.82 -18.62 -10.30
CA GLN A 156 -19.85 -19.64 -10.07
C GLN A 156 -19.88 -20.63 -11.23
N ALA A 157 -19.74 -21.92 -10.92
CA ALA A 157 -19.95 -22.97 -11.90
C ALA A 157 -21.45 -23.21 -12.09
N LEU A 158 -21.96 -23.00 -13.30
CA LEU A 158 -23.30 -23.43 -13.67
C LEU A 158 -23.25 -24.91 -14.06
N VAL A 159 -23.78 -25.78 -13.22
CA VAL A 159 -24.04 -27.18 -13.62
C VAL A 159 -25.37 -27.21 -14.37
N THR A 160 -25.33 -27.22 -15.70
CA THR A 160 -26.49 -27.53 -16.53
C THR A 160 -26.62 -29.06 -16.63
N GLY A 161 -27.67 -29.62 -16.02
CA GLY A 161 -28.05 -31.03 -16.16
C GLY A 161 -28.89 -31.32 -17.40
#